data_AF-K1R789-F1
#
_entry.id   AF-K1R789-F1
#
_cell.length_a   1.000
_cell.length_b   1.000
_cell.length_c   1.000
_cell.angle_alpha   90.00
_cell.angle_beta   90.00
_cell.angle_gamma   90.00
#
_symmetry.space_group_name_H-M   'P 1'
#
loop_
_entity.id
_entity.type
_entity.pdbx_description
1 polymer ?
#
loop_
_entity_poly.entity_id
_entity_poly.type
_entity_poly.pdbx_seq_one_letter_code
_entity_poly.pdbx_strand_id
1 'polypeptide(L)' 'EEINESPILLLDDFMSELDAKRRKNFLNNIGDTQVIITCTDEIKDEFDSKSVFYVNNGVIKKNLINLKKTIRMI' A
#
# COMPACT_ATOMS: atom_id res chain seq x y z
N GLU A 1 1.28 -24.25 -18.61
CA GLU A 1 2.24 -23.73 -17.61
C GLU A 1 1.45 -23.07 -16.50
N GLU A 2 1.68 -23.45 -15.25
CA GLU A 2 1.22 -22.65 -14.11
C GLU A 2 2.17 -21.46 -13.97
N ILE A 3 1.59 -20.27 -13.85
CA ILE A 3 2.33 -19.04 -13.64
C ILE A 3 2.77 -19.06 -12.18
N ASN A 4 4.04 -19.38 -11.91
CA ASN A 4 4.63 -19.41 -10.55
C ASN A 4 4.83 -18.01 -9.93
N GLU A 5 4.11 -17.01 -10.42
CA GLU A 5 4.24 -15.63 -9.97
C GLU A 5 3.05 -15.27 -9.06
N SER A 6 3.36 -14.70 -7.90
CA SER A 6 2.35 -14.15 -7.01
C SER A 6 1.72 -12.91 -7.64
N PRO A 7 0.38 -12.75 -7.60
CA PRO A 7 -0.29 -11.60 -8.17
C PRO A 7 0.04 -10.32 -7.40
N ILE A 8 -0.10 -9.18 -8.09
CA ILE A 8 -0.10 -7.86 -7.46
C ILE A 8 -1.55 -7.48 -7.14
N LEU A 9 -1.81 -7.13 -5.89
CA LEU A 9 -3.10 -6.61 -5.45
C LEU A 9 -3.16 -5.09 -5.66
N LEU A 10 -4.24 -4.61 -6.29
CA LEU A 10 -4.54 -3.18 -6.43
C LEU A 10 -5.83 -2.88 -5.67
N LEU A 11 -5.77 -1.97 -4.72
CA LEU A 11 -6.91 -1.54 -3.90
C LEU A 11 -7.19 -0.06 -4.16
N ASP A 12 -8.37 0.24 -4.65
CA ASP A 12 -8.77 1.61 -4.99
C ASP A 12 -9.67 2.19 -3.89
N ASP A 13 -9.20 3.24 -3.20
CA ASP A 13 -9.84 3.97 -2.08
C ASP A 13 -10.37 3.10 -0.91
N PHE A 14 -10.07 1.81 -0.89
CA PHE A 14 -10.62 0.87 0.10
C PHE A 14 -10.20 1.18 1.54
N MET A 15 -9.04 1.83 1.74
CA MET A 15 -8.53 2.10 3.09
C MET A 15 -9.30 3.19 3.83
N SER A 16 -9.97 4.10 3.12
CA SER A 16 -10.75 5.18 3.73
C SER A 16 -12.01 4.64 4.44
N GLU A 17 -12.46 3.43 4.08
CA GLU A 17 -13.61 2.75 4.70
C GLU A 17 -13.27 2.01 6.01
N LEU A 18 -11.97 1.87 6.34
CA LEU A 18 -11.51 1.06 7.46
C LEU A 18 -11.00 1.93 8.60
N ASP A 19 -11.34 1.57 9.84
CA ASP A 19 -10.65 2.11 11.02
C ASP A 19 -9.21 1.58 11.14
N ALA A 20 -8.37 2.24 11.95
CA ALA A 20 -6.95 1.89 12.11
C ALA A 20 -6.70 0.43 12.54
N LYS A 21 -7.59 -0.14 13.36
CA LYS A 21 -7.46 -1.54 13.80
C LYS A 21 -7.72 -2.49 12.63
N ARG A 22 -8.74 -2.21 11.82
CA ARG A 22 -9.09 -2.99 10.62
C ARG A 22 -8.02 -2.88 9.55
N ARG A 23 -7.46 -1.69 9.30
CA ARG A 23 -6.33 -1.49 8.37
C ARG A 23 -5.13 -2.34 8.78
N LYS A 24 -4.69 -2.24 10.04
CA LYS A 24 -3.59 -3.04 10.58
C LYS A 24 -3.84 -4.54 10.42
N ASN A 25 -5.05 -5.00 10.73
CA ASN A 25 -5.41 -6.42 10.59
C ASN A 25 -5.39 -6.87 9.12
N PHE A 26 -5.96 -6.08 8.21
CA PHE A 26 -5.95 -6.35 6.78
C PHE A 26 -4.53 -6.56 6.27
N LEU A 27 -3.63 -5.63 6.59
CA LEU A 27 -2.23 -5.64 6.16
C LEU A 27 -1.43 -6.82 6.71
N ASN A 28 -1.67 -7.21 7.96
CA ASN A 28 -1.04 -8.38 8.55
C ASN A 28 -1.45 -9.69 7.82
N ASN A 29 -2.65 -9.73 7.25
CA ASN A 29 -3.19 -10.92 6.59
C ASN A 29 -2.76 -11.07 5.12
N ILE A 30 -2.28 -9.99 4.47
CA ILE A 30 -1.86 -10.04 3.04
C ILE A 30 -0.47 -10.69 2.86
N GLY A 31 0.29 -10.85 3.95
CA GLY A 31 1.54 -11.61 3.98
C GLY A 31 2.66 -11.02 3.11
N ASP A 32 3.16 -11.82 2.16
CA ASP A 32 4.23 -11.46 1.23
C ASP A 32 3.71 -10.95 -0.13
N THR A 33 2.39 -10.82 -0.29
CA THR A 33 1.79 -10.33 -1.53
C THR A 33 2.15 -8.85 -1.75
N GLN A 34 2.50 -8.49 -2.99
CA GLN A 34 2.70 -7.10 -3.35
C GLN A 34 1.35 -6.38 -3.44
N VAL A 35 1.23 -5.22 -2.80
CA VAL A 35 -0.02 -4.45 -2.75
C VAL A 35 0.24 -3.00 -3.15
N ILE A 36 -0.60 -2.48 -4.04
CA ILE A 36 -0.73 -1.06 -4.38
C ILE A 36 -2.08 -0.60 -3.85
N ILE A 37 -2.10 0.54 -3.15
CA ILE A 37 -3.30 1.05 -2.48
C ILE A 37 -3.44 2.51 -2.90
N THR A 38 -4.59 2.94 -3.38
CA THR A 38 -4.89 4.38 -3.51
C THR A 38 -5.66 4.81 -2.27
N CYS A 39 -5.36 6.00 -1.77
CA CYS A 39 -6.09 6.58 -0.64
C CYS A 39 -5.88 8.09 -0.60
N THR A 40 -6.92 8.81 -0.19
CA THR A 40 -6.86 10.27 -0.01
C THR A 40 -6.19 10.67 1.30
N ASP A 41 -6.26 9.80 2.31
CA ASP A 41 -5.69 10.04 3.64
C ASP A 41 -4.29 9.45 3.80
N GLU A 42 -3.41 10.21 4.44
CA GLU A 42 -2.09 9.74 4.80
C GLU A 42 -2.17 8.74 5.95
N ILE A 43 -1.90 7.47 5.67
CA ILE A 43 -1.92 6.44 6.71
C ILE A 43 -0.59 6.45 7.49
N LYS A 44 -0.47 7.29 8.51
CA LYS A 44 0.73 7.46 9.35
C LYS A 44 0.90 6.32 10.36
N ASP A 45 2.15 5.96 10.65
CA ASP A 45 2.56 5.12 11.79
C ASP A 45 1.93 3.71 11.92
N GLU A 46 1.16 3.27 10.92
CA GLU A 46 0.55 1.94 10.87
C GLU A 46 1.42 0.89 10.16
N PHE A 47 2.61 1.27 9.67
CA PHE A 47 3.46 0.42 8.81
C PHE A 47 4.94 0.62 9.03
N ASP A 48 5.65 -0.49 9.27
CA ASP A 48 7.12 -0.51 9.36
C ASP A 48 7.79 -0.63 7.97
N SER A 49 7.07 -1.06 6.92
CA SER A 49 7.62 -1.31 5.58
C SER A 49 6.71 -0.86 4.44
N LYS A 50 6.82 0.40 4.00
CA LYS A 50 6.05 0.94 2.86
C LYS A 50 6.84 1.95 2.04
N SER A 51 6.46 2.12 0.76
CA SER A 51 6.82 3.28 -0.04
C SER A 51 5.60 4.20 -0.19
N VAL A 52 5.74 5.46 0.18
CA VAL A 52 4.64 6.43 0.03
C VAL A 52 4.91 7.25 -1.22
N PHE A 53 3.91 7.36 -2.09
CA PHE A 53 3.93 8.30 -3.21
C PHE A 53 2.78 9.27 -3.03
N TYR A 54 3.02 10.53 -3.38
CA TYR A 54 2.00 11.56 -3.40
C TYR A 54 1.71 11.91 -4.84
N VAL A 55 0.45 11.85 -5.23
CA VAL A 55 0.01 12.29 -6.55
C VAL A 55 -0.72 13.62 -6.44
N ASN A 56 -0.25 14.59 -7.23
CA ASN A 56 -0.90 15.88 -7.37
C ASN A 56 -0.75 16.37 -8.82
N ASN A 57 -1.86 16.80 -9.44
CA ASN A 57 -1.90 17.26 -10.82
C ASN A 57 -1.22 16.29 -11.82
N GLY A 58 -1.45 14.98 -11.66
CA GLY A 58 -0.85 13.95 -12.52
C GLY A 58 0.65 13.72 -12.31
N VAL A 59 1.26 14.38 -11.32
CA VAL A 59 2.68 14.23 -10.98
C VAL A 59 2.84 13.38 -9.72
N ILE A 60 3.67 12.34 -9.81
CA ILE A 60 3.97 11.42 -8.71
C ILE A 60 5.27 11.86 -8.03
N LYS A 61 5.25 12.03 -6.71
CA LYS A 61 6.44 12.30 -5.88
C LYS A 61 6.65 11.15 -4.90
N LYS A 62 7.81 10.49 -4.96
CA LYS A 62 8.18 9.45 -3.99
C LYS A 62 8.74 10.10 -2.73
N ASN A 63 8.21 9.72 -1.57
CA ASN A 63 8.89 9.94 -0.31
C ASN A 63 9.84 8.75 -0.06
N LEU A 64 11.15 9.01 0.04
CA LEU A 64 12.16 7.97 0.21
C LEU A 64 12.18 7.51 1.66
N ILE A 65 11.55 6.36 1.93
CA ILE A 65 11.77 5.58 3.14
C ILE A 65 12.40 4.27 2.67
N ASN A 66 13.60 3.98 3.17
CA ASN A 66 14.42 2.82 2.80
C ASN A 66 13.69 1.53 3.24
N LEU A 67 13.19 0.62 2.37
CA LEU A 67 12.71 -0.73 2.80
C LEU A 67 12.50 -1.76 1.67
N LYS A 68 12.51 -3.05 2.06
CA LYS A 68 12.50 -4.28 1.21
C LYS A 68 11.11 -4.77 0.75
N LYS A 69 10.01 -4.12 1.11
CA LYS A 69 8.66 -4.37 0.55
C LYS A 69 8.07 -3.07 -0.01
N THR A 70 7.50 -3.13 -1.22
CA THR A 70 6.94 -1.98 -1.93
C THR A 70 5.43 -1.97 -1.80
N ILE A 71 4.90 -1.33 -0.76
CA ILE A 71 3.53 -0.79 -0.80
C ILE A 71 3.64 0.51 -1.59
N ARG A 72 2.81 0.76 -2.61
CA ARG A 72 2.74 2.09 -3.27
C ARG A 72 1.38 2.71 -2.95
N MET A 73 1.41 3.82 -2.19
CA MET A 73 0.26 4.73 -2.10
C MET A 73 0.29 5.68 -3.29
N ILE A 74 -0.81 5.79 -4.04
CA ILE A 74 -0.99 6.78 -5.12
C ILE A 74 -2.03 7.78 -4.64
#